data_AF-A0A124EQE9-F1
#
_entry.id   AF-A0A124EQE9-F1
#
_cell.length_a   1.000
_cell.length_b   1.000
_cell.length_c   1.000
_cell.angle_alpha   90.00
_cell.angle_beta   90.00
_cell.angle_gamma   90.00
#
_symmetry.space_group_name_H-M   'P 1'
#
loop_
_entity.id
_entity.type
_entity.pdbx_description
1 polymer ?
#
loop_
_entity_poly.entity_id
_entity_poly.type
_entity_poly.pdbx_seq_one_letter_code
_entity_poly.pdbx_strand_id
1 'polypeptide(L)'
;MAHVEPPHSYLLDTSASVVHHGDYLNRDLHQPLCGLALASPTKLGEAAGEGTICPDCEAKVAEYHAAWWRERALALEVELAELRMEYRQLTGHGDEAREPSSQSAQPTDLPTAEDEPTSLLGHARVELHRLCRQCDGIVPYWRLKTTMQAFSDKLSPDERVLLAQEIGADGSLLRWCTTEIVNLGWQVTNSPVQEESEAMWDAWTHDAYQTPKKTKWRLGRPRSRDAS
;
A
#
# COMPACT_ATOMS: atom_id res chain seq x y z
N MET A 1 -18.94 -6.12 12.12
CA MET A 1 -17.77 -5.24 11.88
C MET A 1 -16.92 -5.34 13.12
N ALA A 2 -15.73 -5.94 13.03
CA ALA A 2 -14.85 -6.11 14.18
C ALA A 2 -14.34 -4.73 14.64
N HIS A 3 -14.34 -4.50 15.95
CA HIS A 3 -13.72 -3.31 16.54
C HIS A 3 -12.26 -3.23 16.08
N VAL A 4 -11.89 -2.10 15.48
CA VAL A 4 -10.53 -1.85 14.98
C VAL A 4 -9.58 -1.54 16.14
N GLU A 5 -10.11 -1.28 17.33
CA GLU A 5 -9.35 -0.90 18.52
C GLU A 5 -9.20 -2.07 19.51
N PRO A 6 -8.06 -2.16 20.23
CA PRO A 6 -7.89 -3.15 21.29
C PRO A 6 -9.00 -3.01 22.34
N PRO A 7 -9.67 -4.10 22.75
CA PRO A 7 -10.75 -4.02 23.73
C PRO A 7 -10.23 -3.61 25.11
N HIS A 8 -11.04 -2.86 25.85
CA HIS A 8 -10.76 -2.49 27.24
C HIS A 8 -11.86 -2.99 28.17
N SER A 9 -11.44 -3.47 29.35
CA SER A 9 -12.30 -3.78 30.50
C SER A 9 -11.82 -3.02 31.71
N TYR A 10 -12.74 -2.48 32.50
CA TYR A 10 -12.37 -1.63 33.64
C TYR A 10 -12.76 -2.30 34.96
N LEU A 11 -12.01 -2.00 36.02
CA LEU A 11 -12.22 -2.47 37.38
C LEU A 11 -12.36 -1.26 38.31
N LEU A 12 -13.35 -1.32 39.19
CA LEU A 12 -13.53 -0.34 40.27
C LEU A 12 -13.41 -1.06 41.60
N ASP A 13 -12.62 -0.50 42.52
CA ASP A 13 -12.66 -0.95 43.90
C ASP A 13 -13.79 -0.24 44.66
N THR A 14 -14.57 -0.99 45.43
CA THR A 14 -15.74 -0.46 46.16
C THR A 14 -15.41 0.70 47.12
N SER A 15 -14.16 0.79 47.56
CA SER A 15 -13.65 1.87 48.44
C SER A 15 -13.00 3.04 47.70
N ALA A 16 -12.75 2.94 46.39
CA ALA A 16 -11.95 3.90 45.64
C ALA A 16 -12.75 4.61 44.54
N SER A 17 -12.48 5.90 44.35
CA SER A 17 -13.02 6.68 43.23
C SER A 17 -12.21 6.52 41.93
N VAL A 18 -11.22 5.61 41.93
CA VAL A 18 -10.26 5.42 40.84
C VAL A 18 -10.59 4.16 40.06
N VAL A 19 -10.63 4.29 38.75
CA VAL A 19 -10.89 3.19 37.81
C VAL A 19 -9.57 2.60 37.35
N HIS A 20 -9.46 1.28 37.38
CA HIS A 20 -8.30 0.54 36.90
C HIS A 20 -8.61 -0.14 35.57
N HIS A 21 -7.62 -0.25 34.69
CA HIS A 21 -7.72 -1.18 33.57
C HIS A 21 -7.58 -2.62 34.08
N GLY A 22 -8.32 -3.56 33.50
CA GLY A 22 -8.06 -4.99 33.67
C GLY A 22 -6.70 -5.38 33.09
N ASP A 23 -6.10 -6.44 33.61
CA ASP A 23 -4.78 -6.90 33.16
C ASP A 23 -4.86 -7.64 31.82
N TYR A 24 -4.88 -6.88 30.73
CA TYR A 24 -4.90 -7.42 29.38
C TYR A 24 -3.57 -8.06 28.98
N LEU A 25 -2.45 -7.61 29.56
CA LEU A 25 -1.12 -8.12 29.25
C LEU A 25 -0.98 -9.58 29.67
N ASN A 26 -1.54 -9.93 30.82
CA ASN A 26 -1.56 -11.31 31.32
C ASN A 26 -2.88 -12.04 31.06
N ARG A 27 -3.83 -11.40 30.35
CA ARG A 27 -5.17 -11.93 30.05
C ARG A 27 -6.00 -12.26 31.30
N ASP A 28 -5.70 -11.63 32.43
CA ASP A 28 -6.45 -11.75 33.68
C ASP A 28 -7.25 -10.47 33.96
N LEU A 29 -8.47 -10.43 33.40
CA LEU A 29 -9.36 -9.28 33.56
C LEU A 29 -9.95 -9.13 34.97
N HIS A 30 -9.57 -9.98 35.92
CA HIS A 30 -9.97 -9.86 37.33
C HIS A 30 -8.93 -9.12 38.18
N GLN A 31 -7.73 -8.91 37.63
CA GLN A 31 -6.67 -8.13 38.25
C GLN A 31 -6.50 -6.80 37.53
N PRO A 32 -6.12 -5.73 38.25
CA PRO A 32 -5.81 -4.48 37.59
C PRO A 32 -4.44 -4.53 36.93
N LEU A 33 -4.29 -3.87 35.80
CA LEU A 33 -3.07 -3.78 35.00
C LEU A 33 -1.88 -3.19 35.78
N CYS A 34 -2.15 -2.31 36.75
CA CYS A 34 -1.12 -1.77 37.62
C CYS A 34 -0.57 -2.79 38.63
N GLY A 35 -1.22 -3.94 38.83
CA GLY A 35 -0.82 -4.99 39.78
C GLY A 35 -1.27 -4.73 41.23
N LEU A 36 -2.11 -3.72 41.46
CA LEU A 36 -2.66 -3.42 42.78
C LEU A 36 -3.64 -4.53 43.24
N ALA A 37 -3.50 -5.02 44.47
CA ALA A 37 -4.47 -5.97 45.02
C ALA A 37 -5.75 -5.23 45.43
N LEU A 38 -6.84 -5.42 44.68
CA LEU A 38 -8.15 -4.86 45.00
C LEU A 38 -8.91 -5.81 45.94
N ALA A 39 -9.50 -5.27 47.00
CA ALA A 39 -10.19 -6.07 48.02
C ALA A 39 -11.53 -6.64 47.51
N SER A 40 -12.24 -5.89 46.67
CA SER A 40 -13.51 -6.33 46.07
C SER A 40 -13.70 -5.65 44.70
N PRO A 41 -12.99 -6.13 43.65
CA PRO A 41 -13.06 -5.52 42.33
C PRO A 41 -14.42 -5.76 41.68
N THR A 42 -15.04 -4.68 41.21
CA THR A 42 -16.26 -4.74 40.40
C THR A 42 -15.89 -4.46 38.95
N LYS A 43 -16.27 -5.35 38.03
CA LYS A 43 -16.09 -5.12 36.58
C LYS A 43 -17.07 -4.05 36.10
N LEU A 44 -16.54 -3.01 35.49
CA LEU A 44 -17.30 -2.01 34.77
C LEU A 44 -17.37 -2.41 33.28
N GLY A 45 -18.48 -2.05 32.62
CA GLY A 45 -18.63 -2.19 31.16
C GLY A 45 -17.68 -1.29 30.37
N GLU A 46 -17.80 -1.28 29.04
CA GLU A 46 -16.88 -0.58 28.13
C GLU A 46 -16.75 0.93 28.37
N ALA A 47 -17.74 1.57 29.00
CA ALA A 47 -17.60 2.94 29.47
C ALA A 47 -16.99 2.91 30.87
N ALA A 48 -15.70 3.25 30.97
CA ALA A 48 -15.18 3.84 32.20
C ALA A 48 -16.13 5.01 32.52
N GLY A 49 -16.89 4.91 33.61
CA GLY A 49 -17.79 5.99 34.02
C GLY A 49 -17.01 7.28 34.29
N GLU A 50 -17.63 8.26 34.93
CA GLU A 50 -17.01 9.56 35.27
C GLU A 50 -15.80 9.47 36.25
N GLY A 51 -15.31 8.26 36.56
CA GLY A 51 -14.18 8.02 37.44
C GLY A 51 -12.83 8.33 36.81
N THR A 52 -11.90 8.83 37.62
CA THR A 52 -10.51 9.08 37.19
C THR A 52 -9.77 7.75 37.00
N ILE A 53 -9.10 7.58 35.86
CA ILE A 53 -8.31 6.37 35.58
C ILE A 53 -7.00 6.40 36.39
N CYS A 54 -6.60 5.23 36.90
CA CYS A 54 -5.34 5.05 37.61
C CYS A 54 -4.14 5.38 36.68
N PRO A 55 -3.23 6.30 37.08
CA PRO A 55 -2.11 6.71 36.22
C PRO A 55 -1.13 5.57 35.93
N ASP A 56 -0.95 4.63 36.86
CA ASP A 56 -0.09 3.46 36.64
C ASP A 56 -0.70 2.48 35.63
N CYS A 57 -2.03 2.39 35.59
CA CYS A 57 -2.71 1.63 34.53
C CYS A 57 -2.55 2.35 33.20
N GLU A 58 -2.78 3.67 33.15
CA GLU A 58 -2.67 4.50 31.94
C GLU A 58 -1.28 4.41 31.29
N ALA A 59 -0.22 4.46 32.11
CA ALA A 59 1.16 4.31 31.64
C ALA A 59 1.42 2.95 30.95
N LYS A 60 0.72 1.89 31.35
CA LYS A 60 0.85 0.54 30.78
C LYS A 60 -0.10 0.26 29.61
N VAL A 61 -1.08 1.13 29.33
CA VAL A 61 -2.01 0.93 28.20
C VAL A 61 -1.27 0.93 26.86
N ALA A 62 -0.24 1.76 26.72
CA ALA A 62 0.58 1.80 25.50
C ALA A 62 1.28 0.46 25.23
N GLU A 63 1.76 -0.22 26.28
CA GLU A 63 2.37 -1.55 26.17
C GLU A 63 1.35 -2.59 25.71
N TYR A 64 0.14 -2.56 26.29
CA TYR A 64 -0.96 -3.41 25.85
C TYR A 64 -1.32 -3.18 24.39
N HIS A 65 -1.48 -1.92 23.97
CA HIS A 65 -1.79 -1.58 22.59
C HIS A 65 -0.72 -2.08 21.63
N ALA A 66 0.56 -1.90 21.97
CA ALA A 66 1.66 -2.39 21.16
C ALA A 66 1.67 -3.92 21.04
N ALA A 67 1.42 -4.64 22.15
CA ALA A 67 1.33 -6.09 22.15
C ALA A 67 0.14 -6.58 21.28
N TRP A 68 -1.03 -5.99 21.46
CA TRP A 68 -2.23 -6.34 20.70
C TRP A 68 -2.07 -6.10 19.19
N TRP A 69 -1.54 -4.94 18.79
CA TRP A 69 -1.31 -4.64 17.38
C TRP A 69 -0.27 -5.56 16.75
N ARG A 70 0.77 -5.95 17.50
CA ARG A 70 1.74 -6.93 17.03
C ARG A 70 1.10 -8.29 16.80
N GLU A 71 0.32 -8.80 17.76
CA GLU A 71 -0.41 -10.06 17.59
C GLU A 71 -1.34 -10.01 16.37
N ARG A 72 -2.05 -8.90 16.18
CA ARG A 72 -2.95 -8.72 15.03
C ARG A 72 -2.21 -8.66 13.70
N ALA A 73 -1.09 -7.95 13.63
CA ALA A 73 -0.25 -7.89 12.43
C ALA A 73 0.27 -9.28 12.04
N LEU A 74 0.81 -10.03 13.01
CA LEU A 74 1.29 -11.40 12.77
C LEU A 74 0.17 -12.33 12.29
N ALA A 75 -1.02 -12.24 12.87
CA ALA A 75 -2.17 -13.02 12.42
C ALA A 75 -2.56 -12.69 10.96
N LEU A 76 -2.57 -11.40 10.60
CA LEU A 76 -2.87 -10.97 9.23
C LEU A 76 -1.78 -11.39 8.23
N GLU A 77 -0.51 -11.43 8.64
CA GLU A 77 0.58 -11.96 7.80
C GLU A 77 0.36 -13.44 7.46
N VAL A 78 -0.07 -14.24 8.44
CA VAL A 78 -0.43 -15.65 8.23
C VAL A 78 -1.63 -15.78 7.29
N GLU A 79 -2.72 -15.07 7.55
CA GLU A 79 -3.92 -15.07 6.68
C GLU A 79 -3.56 -14.67 5.23
N LEU A 80 -2.71 -13.67 5.06
CA LEU A 80 -2.25 -13.20 3.76
C LEU A 80 -1.34 -14.23 3.06
N ALA A 81 -0.49 -14.95 3.79
CA ALA A 81 0.31 -16.04 3.25
C ALA A 81 -0.57 -17.21 2.78
N GLU A 82 -1.61 -17.57 3.54
CA GLU A 82 -2.59 -18.59 3.18
C GLU A 82 -3.36 -18.19 1.91
N LEU A 83 -3.87 -16.96 1.85
CA LEU A 83 -4.56 -16.44 0.66
C LEU A 83 -3.66 -16.42 -0.58
N ARG A 84 -2.39 -16.06 -0.42
CA ARG A 84 -1.41 -16.11 -1.53
C ARG A 84 -1.19 -17.54 -2.02
N MET A 85 -1.17 -18.51 -1.11
CA MET A 85 -1.06 -19.93 -1.47
C MET A 85 -2.31 -20.43 -2.20
N GLU A 86 -3.50 -20.13 -1.68
CA GLU A 86 -4.77 -20.49 -2.31
C GLU A 86 -4.91 -19.87 -3.70
N TYR A 87 -4.55 -18.59 -3.84
CA TYR A 87 -4.56 -17.90 -5.13
C TYR A 87 -3.64 -18.57 -6.17
N ARG A 88 -2.43 -18.98 -5.76
CA ARG A 88 -1.52 -19.75 -6.64
C ARG A 88 -2.10 -21.10 -7.05
N GLN A 89 -2.81 -21.79 -6.15
CA GLN A 89 -3.46 -23.07 -6.48
C GLN A 89 -4.57 -22.86 -7.50
N LEU A 90 -5.43 -21.86 -7.29
CA LEU A 90 -6.55 -21.56 -8.20
C LEU A 90 -6.08 -21.10 -9.59
N THR A 91 -5.01 -20.30 -9.65
CA THR A 91 -4.47 -19.80 -10.93
C THR A 91 -3.55 -20.82 -11.62
N GLY A 92 -2.84 -21.67 -10.88
CA GLY A 92 -2.01 -22.75 -11.43
C GLY A 92 -2.80 -23.89 -12.08
N HIS A 93 -4.04 -24.12 -11.66
CA HIS A 93 -4.94 -25.10 -12.31
C HIS A 93 -5.48 -24.64 -13.68
N GLY A 94 -5.19 -23.40 -14.11
CA GLY A 94 -5.56 -22.89 -15.44
C GLY A 94 -4.59 -23.28 -16.56
N ASP A 95 -3.33 -23.59 -16.23
CA ASP A 95 -2.26 -23.82 -17.22
C ASP A 95 -1.83 -25.29 -17.36
N GLU A 96 -2.25 -26.19 -16.46
CA GLU A 96 -1.95 -27.64 -16.58
C GLU A 96 -2.80 -28.36 -17.64
N ALA A 97 -3.71 -27.67 -18.34
CA ALA A 97 -4.46 -28.22 -19.47
C ALA A 97 -3.81 -27.97 -20.85
N ARG A 98 -2.59 -27.41 -20.89
CA ARG A 98 -1.87 -27.21 -22.15
C ARG A 98 -0.57 -28.02 -22.17
N GLU A 99 -0.75 -29.32 -22.36
CA GLU A 99 0.30 -30.24 -22.84
C GLU A 99 1.16 -29.57 -23.94
N PRO A 100 2.50 -29.69 -23.88
CA PRO A 100 3.40 -29.13 -24.87
C PRO A 100 3.35 -30.02 -26.12
N SER A 101 2.45 -29.69 -27.05
CA SER A 101 2.47 -30.26 -28.39
C SER A 101 3.75 -29.81 -29.11
N SER A 102 4.77 -30.63 -28.96
CA SER A 102 6.01 -30.56 -29.71
C SER A 102 5.69 -30.94 -31.15
N GLN A 103 5.53 -29.95 -32.04
CA GLN A 103 5.81 -30.09 -33.47
C GLN A 103 5.90 -28.73 -34.16
N SER A 104 7.15 -28.28 -34.30
CA SER A 104 7.76 -27.82 -35.54
C SER A 104 6.96 -26.82 -36.41
N ALA A 105 7.31 -25.54 -36.25
CA ALA A 105 7.80 -24.73 -37.37
C ALA A 105 8.62 -23.57 -36.83
N GLN A 106 9.95 -23.65 -36.97
CA GLN A 106 10.74 -22.42 -37.08
C GLN A 106 10.20 -21.63 -38.27
N PRO A 107 10.06 -20.32 -38.10
CA PRO A 107 11.02 -19.45 -38.78
C PRO A 107 11.87 -18.73 -37.74
N THR A 108 13.18 -18.83 -37.97
CA THR A 108 14.21 -17.84 -37.66
C THR A 108 13.65 -16.45 -37.36
N ASP A 109 13.77 -16.02 -36.11
CA ASP A 109 14.36 -14.72 -35.72
C ASP A 109 14.46 -14.65 -34.20
N LEU A 110 15.55 -15.20 -33.67
CA LEU A 110 16.13 -14.75 -32.41
C LEU A 110 16.95 -13.49 -32.73
N PRO A 111 16.68 -12.31 -32.14
CA PRO A 111 17.75 -11.36 -31.93
C PRO A 111 18.53 -11.84 -30.71
N THR A 112 19.50 -12.71 -30.95
CA THR A 112 20.67 -12.85 -30.06
C THR A 112 21.77 -11.99 -30.66
N ALA A 113 21.76 -10.71 -30.32
CA ALA A 113 22.92 -9.83 -30.36
C ALA A 113 22.54 -8.53 -29.68
N GLU A 114 23.54 -7.88 -29.12
CA GLU A 114 23.51 -6.55 -28.53
C GLU A 114 23.22 -5.49 -29.61
N ASP A 115 22.00 -5.48 -30.15
CA ASP A 115 21.50 -4.35 -30.92
C ASP A 115 21.15 -3.24 -29.93
N GLU A 116 22.07 -2.29 -29.79
CA GLU A 116 21.81 -1.02 -29.13
C GLU A 116 20.54 -0.44 -29.79
N PRO A 117 19.46 -0.21 -29.02
CA PRO A 117 18.17 0.13 -29.61
C PRO A 117 18.33 1.39 -30.46
N THR A 118 18.12 1.30 -31.77
CA THR A 118 18.42 2.41 -32.68
C THR A 118 17.46 3.60 -32.53
N SER A 119 16.37 3.46 -31.76
CA SER A 119 15.38 4.51 -31.48
C SER A 119 15.23 4.80 -29.98
N LEU A 120 14.72 5.99 -29.66
CA LEU A 120 14.49 6.40 -28.27
C LEU A 120 13.35 5.58 -27.63
N LEU A 121 12.32 5.23 -28.40
CA LEU A 121 11.29 4.29 -27.97
C LEU A 121 11.85 2.88 -27.74
N GLY A 122 12.84 2.45 -28.53
CA GLY A 122 13.55 1.19 -28.30
C GLY A 122 14.23 1.17 -26.94
N HIS A 123 14.93 2.25 -26.59
CA HIS A 123 15.56 2.40 -25.28
C HIS A 123 14.52 2.43 -24.15
N ALA A 124 13.41 3.16 -24.34
CA ALA A 124 12.31 3.19 -23.38
C ALA A 124 11.69 1.80 -23.16
N ARG A 125 11.55 1.00 -24.24
CA ARG A 125 11.06 -0.38 -24.18
C ARG A 125 12.01 -1.28 -23.39
N VAL A 126 13.32 -1.12 -23.53
CA VAL A 126 14.30 -1.88 -22.74
C VAL A 126 14.18 -1.57 -21.26
N GLU A 127 14.07 -0.29 -20.88
CA GLU A 127 13.85 0.10 -19.48
C GLU A 127 12.51 -0.41 -18.95
N LEU A 128 11.47 -0.39 -19.78
CA LEU A 128 10.15 -0.91 -19.43
C LEU A 128 10.19 -2.42 -19.17
N HIS A 129 10.82 -3.21 -20.04
CA HIS A 129 10.99 -4.64 -19.82
C HIS A 129 11.82 -4.95 -18.59
N ARG A 130 12.87 -4.16 -18.32
CA ARG A 130 13.66 -4.30 -17.10
C ARG A 130 12.79 -4.10 -15.86
N LEU A 131 11.98 -3.04 -15.84
CA LEU A 131 11.03 -2.80 -14.75
C LEU A 131 10.04 -3.96 -14.61
N CYS A 132 9.44 -4.41 -15.70
CA CYS A 132 8.43 -5.46 -15.63
C CYS A 132 9.00 -6.80 -15.17
N ARG A 133 10.25 -7.13 -15.48
CA ARG A 133 10.93 -8.33 -14.93
C ARG A 133 11.14 -8.27 -13.42
N GLN A 134 11.16 -7.08 -12.83
CA GLN A 134 11.25 -6.90 -11.38
C GLN A 134 9.88 -6.99 -10.69
N CYS A 135 8.80 -7.15 -11.46
CA CYS A 135 7.45 -7.19 -10.96
C CYS A 135 6.80 -8.54 -11.31
N ASP A 136 6.05 -9.13 -10.38
CA ASP A 136 5.34 -10.40 -10.59
C ASP A 136 4.03 -10.20 -11.40
N GLY A 137 4.16 -9.67 -12.61
CA GLY A 137 3.06 -9.47 -13.55
C GLY A 137 2.13 -8.29 -13.25
N ILE A 138 2.29 -7.63 -12.11
CA ILE A 138 1.59 -6.40 -11.74
C ILE A 138 2.62 -5.29 -11.52
N VAL A 139 2.57 -4.25 -12.34
CA VAL A 139 3.49 -3.10 -12.31
C VAL A 139 2.83 -1.95 -11.55
N PRO A 140 3.38 -1.50 -10.40
CA PRO A 140 2.90 -0.31 -9.72
C PRO A 140 3.07 0.95 -10.57
N TYR A 141 2.02 1.76 -10.69
CA TYR A 141 2.03 2.98 -11.50
C TYR A 141 3.12 3.97 -11.07
N TRP A 142 3.41 4.06 -9.77
CA TRP A 142 4.45 4.94 -9.26
C TRP A 142 5.85 4.50 -9.74
N ARG A 143 6.15 3.19 -9.76
CA ARG A 143 7.41 2.67 -10.28
C ARG A 143 7.53 2.94 -11.78
N LEU A 144 6.47 2.65 -12.52
CA LEU A 144 6.41 2.98 -13.95
C LEU A 144 6.71 4.46 -14.19
N LYS A 145 6.04 5.34 -13.45
CA LYS A 145 6.22 6.78 -13.54
C LYS A 145 7.65 7.19 -13.21
N THR A 146 8.21 6.71 -12.10
CA THR A 146 9.57 7.06 -11.66
C THR A 146 10.61 6.57 -12.65
N THR A 147 10.52 5.32 -13.12
CA THR A 147 11.46 4.77 -14.10
C THR A 147 11.42 5.54 -15.41
N MET A 148 10.22 5.85 -15.93
CA MET A 148 10.07 6.60 -17.18
C MET A 148 10.44 8.08 -17.03
N GLN A 149 10.26 8.68 -15.86
CA GLN A 149 10.75 10.02 -15.56
C GLN A 149 12.29 10.03 -15.56
N ALA A 150 12.93 9.09 -14.86
CA ALA A 150 14.38 8.96 -14.82
C ALA A 150 14.98 8.69 -16.22
N PHE A 151 14.27 7.95 -17.07
CA PHE A 151 14.62 7.81 -18.47
C PHE A 151 14.54 9.16 -19.21
N SER A 152 13.43 9.88 -19.09
CA SER A 152 13.24 11.19 -19.73
C SER A 152 14.23 12.26 -19.26
N ASP A 153 14.65 12.20 -17.99
CA ASP A 153 15.60 13.14 -17.40
C ASP A 153 17.01 13.01 -18.00
N LYS A 154 17.37 11.83 -18.51
CA LYS A 154 18.64 11.57 -19.22
C LYS A 154 18.66 12.14 -20.64
N LEU A 155 17.48 12.39 -21.22
CA LEU A 155 17.35 12.92 -22.57
C LEU A 155 17.56 14.43 -22.60
N SER A 156 18.31 14.88 -23.59
CA SER A 156 18.41 16.29 -23.97
C SER A 156 17.05 16.84 -24.44
N PRO A 157 16.88 18.18 -24.47
CA PRO A 157 15.64 18.79 -24.97
C PRO A 157 15.26 18.33 -26.39
N ASP A 158 16.24 18.19 -27.28
CA ASP A 158 16.00 17.78 -28.68
C ASP A 158 15.59 16.30 -28.76
N GLU A 159 16.21 15.43 -27.96
CA GLU A 159 15.82 14.01 -27.86
C GLU A 159 14.41 13.85 -27.29
N ARG A 160 13.99 14.69 -26.33
CA ARG A 160 12.61 14.65 -25.83
C ARG A 160 11.59 15.01 -26.92
N VAL A 161 11.94 15.93 -27.82
CA VAL A 161 11.10 16.28 -28.98
C VAL A 161 11.04 15.10 -29.96
N LEU A 162 12.17 14.47 -30.26
CA LEU A 162 12.22 13.27 -31.11
C LEU A 162 11.41 12.12 -30.51
N LEU A 163 11.55 11.85 -29.21
CA LEU A 163 10.76 10.84 -28.50
C LEU A 163 9.26 11.14 -28.60
N ALA A 164 8.85 12.40 -28.43
CA ALA A 164 7.44 12.78 -28.59
C ALA A 164 6.93 12.55 -30.03
N GLN A 165 7.78 12.74 -31.05
CA GLN A 165 7.45 12.42 -32.44
C GLN A 165 7.32 10.91 -32.65
N GLU A 166 8.23 10.11 -32.07
CA GLU A 166 8.19 8.65 -32.13
C GLU A 166 6.94 8.07 -31.44
N ILE A 167 6.53 8.62 -30.29
CA ILE A 167 5.31 8.22 -29.56
C ILE A 167 4.05 8.51 -30.40
N GLY A 168 4.05 9.59 -31.18
CA GLY A 168 2.96 9.94 -32.08
C GLY A 168 1.60 10.06 -31.37
N ALA A 169 0.60 9.31 -31.87
CA ALA A 169 -0.78 9.38 -31.39
C ALA A 169 -0.96 8.86 -29.95
N ASP A 170 0.02 8.15 -29.40
CA ASP A 170 -0.02 7.68 -28.02
C ASP A 170 0.14 8.81 -26.99
N GLY A 171 0.45 10.02 -27.44
CA GLY A 171 0.39 11.24 -26.65
C GLY A 171 1.56 11.36 -25.69
N SER A 172 1.49 10.71 -24.51
CA SER A 172 2.54 10.78 -23.49
C SER A 172 3.29 9.46 -23.37
N LEU A 173 4.57 9.53 -22.98
CA LEU A 173 5.40 8.36 -22.73
C LEU A 173 4.74 7.40 -21.72
N LEU A 174 4.14 7.94 -20.65
CA LEU A 174 3.45 7.12 -19.65
C LEU A 174 2.24 6.38 -20.22
N ARG A 175 1.48 7.03 -21.12
CA ARG A 175 0.34 6.38 -21.77
C ARG A 175 0.81 5.28 -22.71
N TRP A 176 1.84 5.56 -23.51
CA TRP A 176 2.48 4.57 -24.38
C TRP A 176 2.97 3.36 -23.56
N CYS A 177 3.72 3.57 -22.47
CA CYS A 177 4.21 2.47 -21.63
C CYS A 177 3.08 1.68 -20.98
N THR A 178 1.98 2.33 -20.57
CA THR A 178 0.83 1.64 -19.99
C THR A 178 0.18 0.71 -21.01
N THR A 179 0.00 1.18 -22.25
CA THR A 179 -0.49 0.35 -23.36
C THR A 179 0.46 -0.82 -23.62
N GLU A 180 1.77 -0.57 -23.62
CA GLU A 180 2.77 -1.60 -23.89
C GLU A 180 2.80 -2.68 -22.79
N ILE A 181 2.71 -2.30 -21.51
CA ILE A 181 2.59 -3.27 -20.41
C ILE A 181 1.35 -4.16 -20.57
N VAL A 182 0.22 -3.57 -20.94
CA VAL A 182 -1.03 -4.32 -21.18
C VAL A 182 -0.88 -5.26 -22.39
N ASN A 183 -0.23 -4.82 -23.46
CA ASN A 183 0.04 -5.66 -24.64
C ASN A 183 0.94 -6.86 -24.31
N LEU A 184 1.82 -6.72 -23.31
CA LEU A 184 2.67 -7.79 -22.80
C LEU A 184 1.94 -8.74 -21.83
N GLY A 185 0.65 -8.52 -21.57
CA GLY A 185 -0.17 -9.35 -20.67
C GLY A 185 -0.03 -8.99 -19.18
N TRP A 186 0.63 -7.90 -18.85
CA TRP A 186 0.80 -7.42 -17.48
C TRP A 186 -0.24 -6.37 -17.10
N GLN A 187 -0.46 -6.18 -15.80
CA GLN A 187 -1.41 -5.19 -15.27
C GLN A 187 -0.68 -4.01 -14.66
N VAL A 188 -1.20 -2.78 -14.84
CA VAL A 188 -0.74 -1.59 -14.13
C VAL A 188 -1.69 -1.29 -12.98
N THR A 189 -1.17 -1.23 -11.75
CA THR A 189 -1.98 -0.92 -10.55
C THR A 189 -1.66 0.45 -9.99
N ASN A 190 -2.71 1.19 -9.60
CA ASN A 190 -2.57 2.41 -8.81
C ASN A 190 -2.56 2.15 -7.30
N SER A 191 -2.67 0.88 -6.88
CA SER A 191 -2.70 0.52 -5.48
C SER A 191 -1.28 0.45 -4.92
N PRO A 192 -0.91 1.27 -3.92
CA PRO A 192 0.38 1.18 -3.24
C PRO A 192 0.50 -0.06 -2.33
N VAL A 193 -0.56 -0.88 -2.22
CA VAL A 193 -0.74 -1.89 -1.16
C VAL A 193 -0.16 -3.28 -1.51
N GLN A 194 0.45 -3.45 -2.68
CA GLN A 194 0.86 -4.78 -3.16
C GLN A 194 2.36 -5.10 -3.10
N GLU A 195 3.23 -4.23 -2.58
CA GLU A 195 4.66 -4.53 -2.46
C GLU A 195 5.25 -4.18 -1.08
N GLU A 196 6.30 -4.91 -0.73
CA GLU A 196 6.97 -5.01 0.59
C GLU A 196 7.07 -3.67 1.35
N SER A 197 6.89 -3.76 2.67
CA SER A 197 6.79 -2.61 3.59
C SER A 197 7.93 -1.59 3.46
N GLU A 198 9.13 -1.99 3.04
CA GLU A 198 10.26 -1.07 2.79
C GLU A 198 10.03 -0.18 1.55
N ALA A 199 9.47 -0.71 0.47
CA ALA A 199 9.10 0.07 -0.71
C ALA A 199 7.93 1.03 -0.44
N MET A 200 7.06 0.67 0.52
CA MET A 200 6.00 1.57 1.02
C MET A 200 6.57 2.78 1.77
N TRP A 201 7.65 2.60 2.56
CA TRP A 201 8.33 3.72 3.23
C TRP A 201 9.00 4.65 2.22
N ASP A 202 9.63 4.13 1.17
CA ASP A 202 10.19 4.94 0.10
C ASP A 202 9.10 5.70 -0.67
N ALA A 203 7.98 5.05 -1.02
CA ALA A 203 6.88 5.75 -1.68
C ALA A 203 6.27 6.87 -0.81
N TRP A 204 6.11 6.63 0.49
CA TRP A 204 5.56 7.62 1.43
C TRP A 204 6.50 8.81 1.66
N THR A 205 7.80 8.56 1.78
CA THR A 205 8.80 9.62 1.95
C THR A 205 8.97 10.48 0.70
N HIS A 206 8.79 9.91 -0.50
CA HIS A 206 8.88 10.66 -1.75
C HIS A 206 7.62 11.47 -2.08
N ASP A 207 6.42 11.04 -1.67
CA ASP A 207 5.16 11.75 -1.98
C ASP A 207 4.82 12.86 -0.95
N ALA A 208 5.37 12.80 0.26
CA ALA A 208 5.14 13.81 1.32
C ALA A 208 5.70 15.21 1.00
N TYR A 209 6.50 15.38 -0.06
CA TYR A 209 7.04 16.67 -0.49
C TYR A 209 6.35 17.31 -1.70
N GLN A 210 5.23 16.75 -2.20
CA GLN A 210 4.36 17.52 -3.10
C GLN A 210 3.59 18.55 -2.26
N THR A 211 4.20 19.71 -2.04
CA THR A 211 3.49 20.92 -1.56
C THR A 211 2.13 21.02 -2.25
N PRO A 212 1.00 21.16 -1.52
CA PRO A 212 -0.31 21.24 -2.13
C PRO A 212 -0.30 22.36 -3.18
N LYS A 213 -0.47 22.01 -4.45
CA LYS A 213 -0.63 23.00 -5.53
C LYS A 213 -1.76 23.91 -5.10
N LYS A 214 -1.45 25.19 -4.88
CA LYS A 214 -2.41 26.22 -4.47
C LYS A 214 -3.63 26.16 -5.39
N THR A 215 -4.71 25.54 -4.92
CA THR A 215 -6.01 25.61 -5.58
C THR A 215 -6.42 27.08 -5.54
N LYS A 216 -6.28 27.75 -6.70
CA LYS A 216 -6.87 29.08 -6.92
C LYS A 216 -8.38 28.92 -6.80
N TRP A 217 -8.92 29.08 -5.60
CA TRP A 217 -10.32 29.37 -5.38
C TRP A 217 -10.66 30.63 -6.19
N ARG A 218 -11.31 30.46 -7.34
CA ARG A 218 -11.95 31.58 -8.02
C ARG A 218 -13.15 31.98 -7.16
N LEU A 219 -12.97 32.97 -6.30
CA LEU A 219 -14.07 33.68 -5.65
C LEU A 219 -14.96 34.24 -6.75
N GLY A 220 -16.16 33.66 -6.87
CA GLY A 220 -17.21 34.12 -7.77
C GLY A 220 -17.55 35.58 -7.49
N ARG A 221 -17.63 36.35 -8.57
CA ARG A 221 -18.05 37.74 -8.60
C ARG A 221 -19.48 37.87 -8.03
N PRO A 222 -19.75 38.73 -7.03
CA PRO A 222 -21.11 38.97 -6.58
C PRO A 222 -21.93 39.63 -7.70
N ARG A 223 -23.10 39.05 -8.02
CA ARG A 223 -24.11 39.69 -8.87
C ARG A 223 -24.65 40.92 -8.13
N SER A 224 -24.40 42.10 -8.68
CA SER A 224 -25.15 43.31 -8.33
C SER A 224 -26.63 43.08 -8.65
N ARG A 225 -27.46 43.24 -7.63
CA ARG A 225 -28.91 43.22 -7.74
C ARG A 225 -29.35 44.64 -7.99
N ASP A 226 -29.53 45.00 -9.27
CA ASP A 226 -30.18 46.24 -9.66
C ASP A 226 -31.65 46.00 -10.02
N ALA A 227 -32.47 46.78 -9.31
CA ALA A 227 -33.83 47.25 -9.55
C ALA A 227 -34.60 46.77 -10.79
N SER A 228 -35.81 46.26 -10.53
CA SER A 228 -37.06 46.79 -11.07
C SER A 228 -38.19 46.52 -10.08
#